data_AF-B6F0V6-F1
#
_entry.id   AF-B6F0V6-F1
#
_cell.length_a   1.000
_cell.length_b   1.000
_cell.length_c   1.000
_cell.angle_alpha   90.00
_cell.angle_beta   90.00
_cell.angle_gamma   90.00
#
_symmetry.space_group_name_H-M   'P 1'
#
loop_
_entity.id
_entity.type
_entity.pdbx_description
1 polymer ?
#
loop_
_entity_poly.entity_id
_entity_poly.type
_entity_poly.pdbx_seq_one_letter_code
_entity_poly.pdbx_strand_id
1 'polypeptide(L)'
;MQQNMRYAQPSVFWMDPCRNPPLPSQVNMPLPPPFPDFRKKRRKDGTCTYLLIMFLLVLLALFGVGLGTYKIIELQRELDIVKEISGDKELPPALEKLIGLNKHPVEKKESKCAAHVTGKEGSTLPLAWEETFGRAFTSGIQYKNRGLVVNQTGLYFLYTSIYFRSTSCQSKELSHTVFKKSKRYPGELTLMKNTEYQYCTSNNKWGRHSYLGALFNLTTEETLYVNVSDIKLVSFDESRTFFGLYKL
;
A
#
# COMPACT_ATOMS: atom_id res chain seq x y z
N MET A 1 -24.71 -3.62 114.88
CA MET A 1 -24.21 -4.33 116.07
C MET A 1 -23.21 -5.39 115.62
N GLN A 2 -22.21 -5.71 116.46
CA GLN A 2 -21.35 -6.91 116.46
C GLN A 2 -20.37 -7.19 115.28
N GLN A 3 -19.09 -7.33 115.67
CA GLN A 3 -18.16 -8.47 115.41
C GLN A 3 -17.65 -8.73 113.96
N ASN A 4 -16.47 -9.32 113.69
CA ASN A 4 -15.36 -9.77 114.55
C ASN A 4 -14.00 -9.87 113.79
N MET A 5 -12.90 -9.88 114.55
CA MET A 5 -11.58 -10.57 114.40
C MET A 5 -11.03 -10.88 112.98
N ARG A 6 -9.82 -10.43 112.59
CA ARG A 6 -8.45 -10.81 113.04
C ARG A 6 -8.02 -12.28 112.78
N TYR A 7 -6.73 -12.42 112.48
CA TYR A 7 -5.86 -13.62 112.44
C TYR A 7 -5.94 -14.46 111.15
N ALA A 8 -4.87 -14.79 110.40
CA ALA A 8 -3.44 -15.09 110.62
C ALA A 8 -3.12 -16.60 110.54
N GLN A 9 -2.09 -16.91 109.74
CA GLN A 9 -0.99 -17.90 109.90
C GLN A 9 -1.03 -18.96 111.04
N PRO A 10 -0.16 -20.00 111.00
CA PRO A 10 0.48 -20.72 109.86
C PRO A 10 0.60 -22.24 110.14
N SER A 11 1.37 -22.98 109.33
CA SER A 11 2.53 -23.79 109.79
C SER A 11 3.31 -24.34 108.58
N VAL A 12 4.65 -24.21 108.40
CA VAL A 12 5.82 -24.48 109.27
C VAL A 12 5.96 -25.99 109.50
N PHE A 13 7.07 -26.71 109.24
CA PHE A 13 8.43 -26.55 108.63
C PHE A 13 8.92 -28.04 108.39
N TRP A 14 10.05 -28.44 107.77
CA TRP A 14 11.46 -28.40 108.22
C TRP A 14 12.40 -29.08 107.18
N MET A 15 13.72 -28.89 107.35
CA MET A 15 14.88 -29.53 106.67
C MET A 15 15.68 -30.37 107.70
N ASP A 16 16.62 -31.28 107.41
CA ASP A 16 17.24 -31.86 106.19
C ASP A 16 17.92 -33.21 106.58
N PRO A 17 18.29 -34.14 105.66
CA PRO A 17 19.70 -34.61 105.69
C PRO A 17 20.35 -35.19 104.40
N CYS A 18 21.67 -34.96 104.28
CA CYS A 18 22.74 -35.82 103.70
C CYS A 18 22.90 -36.05 102.16
N ARG A 19 23.91 -35.34 101.58
CA ARG A 19 24.91 -35.70 100.52
C ARG A 19 24.48 -36.40 99.20
N ASN A 20 25.31 -36.25 98.16
CA ASN A 20 25.01 -35.49 96.93
C ASN A 20 24.74 -36.52 95.80
N PRO A 21 24.04 -36.21 94.68
CA PRO A 21 24.62 -35.45 93.54
C PRO A 21 23.53 -34.65 92.74
N PRO A 22 23.78 -34.15 91.50
CA PRO A 22 24.98 -33.59 90.87
C PRO A 22 24.78 -32.10 90.47
N LEU A 23 25.71 -31.58 89.66
CA LEU A 23 25.65 -30.33 88.89
C LEU A 23 24.59 -30.41 87.73
N PRO A 24 24.39 -29.38 86.89
CA PRO A 24 23.45 -28.25 87.02
C PRO A 24 22.32 -28.27 85.96
N SER A 25 21.37 -27.32 86.01
CA SER A 25 21.01 -26.43 84.86
C SER A 25 19.74 -25.59 85.08
N GLN A 26 19.57 -24.59 84.20
CA GLN A 26 18.41 -23.69 84.02
C GLN A 26 18.13 -22.64 85.10
N VAL A 27 18.94 -21.58 85.00
CA VAL A 27 18.67 -20.24 85.53
C VAL A 27 17.41 -19.66 84.85
N ASN A 28 16.37 -19.34 85.63
CA ASN A 28 15.19 -18.62 85.15
C ASN A 28 15.19 -17.15 85.62
N MET A 29 15.44 -16.28 84.65
CA MET A 29 15.14 -14.84 84.62
C MET A 29 14.49 -14.59 83.24
N PRO A 30 13.98 -13.39 82.88
CA PRO A 30 13.45 -12.26 83.66
C PRO A 30 12.02 -11.89 83.18
N LEU A 31 11.47 -10.74 83.60
CA LEU A 31 10.68 -9.88 82.70
C LEU A 31 10.46 -8.46 83.26
N PRO A 32 11.02 -7.40 82.64
CA PRO A 32 10.68 -6.00 82.93
C PRO A 32 9.29 -5.61 82.40
N PRO A 33 8.72 -4.45 82.80
CA PRO A 33 7.41 -4.00 82.32
C PRO A 33 7.38 -3.76 80.80
N PRO A 34 6.18 -3.79 80.18
CA PRO A 34 6.02 -3.66 78.74
C PRO A 34 6.51 -2.29 78.24
N PHE A 35 7.57 -2.30 77.44
CA PHE A 35 8.01 -1.13 76.69
C PHE A 35 6.95 -0.71 75.67
N PRO A 36 6.77 0.60 75.41
CA PRO A 36 5.86 1.07 74.37
C PRO A 36 6.32 0.54 73.00
N ASP A 37 5.49 -0.32 72.41
CA ASP A 37 5.74 -0.97 71.13
C ASP A 37 5.61 0.02 69.98
N PHE A 38 6.69 0.77 69.72
CA PHE A 38 6.87 1.57 68.51
C PHE A 38 7.07 0.69 67.29
N ARG A 39 6.10 -0.20 67.01
CA ARG A 39 5.92 -0.86 65.72
C ARG A 39 5.63 0.21 64.67
N LYS A 40 6.70 0.86 64.19
CA LYS A 40 6.70 1.72 63.02
C LYS A 40 6.17 0.90 61.86
N LYS A 41 4.88 1.06 61.59
CA LYS A 41 4.18 0.56 60.41
C LYS A 41 4.94 1.13 59.21
N ARG A 42 5.89 0.35 58.68
CA ARG A 42 6.80 0.78 57.60
C ARG A 42 5.93 0.97 56.37
N ARG A 43 5.42 2.20 56.21
CA ARG A 43 4.65 2.65 55.04
C ARG A 43 5.55 2.37 53.85
N LYS A 44 5.23 1.29 53.12
CA LYS A 44 6.02 0.88 51.96
C LYS A 44 5.62 1.84 50.87
N ASP A 45 6.38 2.92 50.73
CA ASP A 45 6.03 4.06 49.90
C ASP A 45 5.91 3.64 48.43
N GLY A 46 4.67 3.35 48.01
CA GLY A 46 4.34 3.00 46.63
C GLY A 46 4.76 4.10 45.64
N THR A 47 4.85 5.34 46.11
CA THR A 47 5.43 6.49 45.41
C THR A 47 6.88 6.23 45.00
N CYS A 48 7.71 5.62 45.86
CA CYS A 48 9.10 5.31 45.54
C CYS A 48 9.19 4.22 44.45
N THR A 49 8.38 3.16 44.55
CA THR A 49 8.32 2.15 43.48
C THR A 49 7.78 2.71 42.16
N TYR A 50 6.80 3.62 42.19
CA TYR A 50 6.30 4.28 40.99
C TYR A 50 7.36 5.20 40.36
N LEU A 51 8.06 6.01 41.16
CA LEU A 51 9.17 6.85 40.69
C LEU A 51 10.31 6.02 40.08
N LEU A 52 10.65 4.87 40.67
CA LEU A 52 11.63 3.94 40.10
C LEU A 52 11.17 3.35 38.75
N ILE A 53 9.89 2.96 38.63
CA ILE A 53 9.32 2.46 37.36
C ILE A 53 9.33 3.56 36.30
N MET A 54 8.89 4.78 36.64
CA MET A 54 8.91 5.92 35.72
C MET A 54 10.34 6.26 35.26
N PHE A 55 11.32 6.22 36.17
CA PHE A 55 12.73 6.41 35.83
C PHE A 55 13.26 5.33 34.87
N LEU A 56 12.92 4.06 35.09
CA LEU A 56 13.27 2.97 34.17
C LEU A 56 12.62 3.12 32.79
N LEU A 57 11.36 3.55 32.72
CA LEU A 57 10.67 3.81 31.44
C LEU A 57 11.32 4.97 30.67
N VAL A 58 11.72 6.04 31.37
CA VAL A 58 12.46 7.16 30.76
C VAL A 58 13.83 6.71 30.25
N LEU A 59 14.58 5.89 31.02
CA LEU A 59 15.85 5.32 30.55
C LEU A 59 15.68 4.44 29.31
N LEU A 60 14.66 3.59 29.25
CA LEU A 60 14.36 2.77 28.08
C LEU A 60 14.00 3.62 26.86
N ALA A 61 13.22 4.68 27.03
CA ALA A 61 12.90 5.62 25.96
C ALA A 61 14.15 6.35 25.45
N LEU A 62 15.00 6.86 26.34
CA LEU A 62 16.27 7.52 25.98
C LEU A 62 17.23 6.56 25.29
N PHE A 63 17.30 5.29 25.72
CA PHE A 63 18.12 4.28 25.07
C PHE A 63 17.61 3.91 23.66
N GLY A 64 16.30 3.76 23.50
CA GLY A 64 15.68 3.54 22.18
C GLY A 64 15.89 4.71 21.23
N VAL A 65 15.74 5.95 21.71
CA VAL A 65 16.06 7.16 20.94
C VAL A 65 17.55 7.23 20.62
N GLY A 66 18.44 6.89 21.57
CA GLY A 66 19.89 6.86 21.36
C GLY A 66 20.34 5.86 20.30
N LEU A 67 19.75 4.65 20.26
CA LEU A 67 19.99 3.67 19.20
C LEU A 67 19.45 4.15 17.85
N GLY A 68 18.26 4.76 17.83
CA GLY A 68 17.66 5.33 16.63
C GLY A 68 18.51 6.48 16.05
N THR A 69 18.93 7.44 16.87
CA THR A 69 19.77 8.56 16.45
C THR A 69 21.18 8.10 16.06
N TYR A 70 21.77 7.14 16.78
CA TYR A 70 23.05 6.53 16.37
C TYR A 70 22.95 5.93 14.97
N LYS A 71 21.92 5.10 14.70
CA LYS A 71 21.72 4.50 13.37
C LYS A 71 21.42 5.54 12.28
N ILE A 72 20.68 6.60 12.59
CA ILE A 72 20.44 7.71 11.65
C ILE A 72 21.75 8.44 11.32
N ILE A 73 22.60 8.73 12.32
CA ILE A 73 23.89 9.41 12.13
C ILE A 73 24.88 8.51 11.37
N GLU A 74 24.92 7.21 11.67
CA GLU A 74 25.71 6.21 10.94
C GLU A 74 25.31 6.16 9.46
N LEU A 75 24.01 6.09 9.16
CA LEU A 75 23.48 6.13 7.80
C LEU A 75 23.73 7.48 7.08
N GLN A 76 23.64 8.60 7.80
CA GLN A 76 23.98 9.93 7.25
C GLN A 76 25.47 10.03 6.92
N ARG A 77 26.34 9.48 7.77
CA ARG A 77 27.79 9.47 7.54
C ARG A 77 28.17 8.63 6.32
N GLU A 78 27.54 7.46 6.14
CA GLU A 78 27.69 6.66 4.91
C GLU A 78 27.22 7.44 3.67
N LEU A 79 26.10 8.19 3.76
CA LEU A 79 25.62 9.03 2.67
C LEU A 79 26.57 10.19 2.32
N ASP A 80 27.16 10.86 3.31
CA ASP A 80 28.12 11.95 3.07
C ASP A 80 29.43 11.41 2.47
N ILE A 81 29.92 10.26 2.95
CA ILE A 81 31.08 9.55 2.35
C ILE A 81 30.78 9.17 0.89
N VAL A 82 29.60 8.62 0.59
CA VAL A 82 29.20 8.28 -0.79
C VAL A 82 29.01 9.53 -1.65
N LYS A 83 28.58 10.66 -1.09
CA LYS A 83 28.44 11.94 -1.80
C LYS A 83 29.79 12.56 -2.15
N GLU A 84 30.78 12.43 -1.27
CA GLU A 84 32.16 12.86 -1.52
C GLU A 84 32.86 11.96 -2.55
N ILE A 85 32.72 10.63 -2.43
CA ILE A 85 33.24 9.66 -3.42
C ILE A 85 32.56 9.80 -4.79
N SER A 86 31.25 10.06 -4.84
CA SER A 86 30.53 10.28 -6.11
C SER A 86 30.90 11.59 -6.81
N GLY A 87 31.76 12.43 -6.20
CA GLY A 87 32.40 13.55 -6.87
C GLY A 87 33.47 13.14 -7.89
N ASP A 88 34.07 11.95 -7.75
CA ASP A 88 35.12 11.48 -8.67
C ASP A 88 35.09 9.93 -8.87
N LYS A 89 34.35 9.53 -9.92
CA LYS A 89 34.40 8.24 -10.64
C LYS A 89 33.77 6.97 -10.04
N GLU A 90 33.49 6.08 -10.99
CA GLU A 90 32.58 4.92 -11.03
C GLU A 90 32.53 3.96 -9.82
N LEU A 91 31.33 3.45 -9.55
CA LEU A 91 30.99 2.53 -8.45
C LEU A 91 31.02 1.07 -8.96
N PRO A 92 31.52 0.08 -8.18
CA PRO A 92 31.57 -1.31 -8.61
C PRO A 92 30.18 -1.99 -8.71
N PRO A 93 29.99 -2.93 -9.66
CA PRO A 93 28.67 -3.45 -10.07
C PRO A 93 27.93 -4.28 -9.00
N ALA A 94 28.60 -4.68 -7.91
CA ALA A 94 27.96 -5.37 -6.79
C ALA A 94 27.05 -4.46 -5.95
N LEU A 95 27.35 -3.16 -5.91
CA LEU A 95 26.63 -2.18 -5.07
C LEU A 95 25.37 -1.63 -5.76
N GLU A 96 25.38 -1.57 -7.09
CA GLU A 96 24.25 -1.10 -7.92
C GLU A 96 23.01 -2.00 -7.79
N LYS A 97 23.21 -3.31 -7.54
CA LYS A 97 22.12 -4.29 -7.41
C LYS A 97 21.42 -4.30 -6.05
N LEU A 98 21.99 -3.66 -5.02
CA LEU A 98 21.48 -3.67 -3.64
C LEU A 98 20.71 -2.41 -3.25
N ILE A 99 20.96 -1.27 -3.91
CA ILE A 99 20.41 0.02 -3.50
C ILE A 99 19.00 0.27 -4.06
N GLY A 100 18.59 -0.45 -5.11
CA GLY A 100 17.28 -0.24 -5.75
C GLY A 100 17.15 1.13 -6.45
N LEU A 101 18.21 1.94 -6.45
CA LEU A 101 18.39 2.99 -7.44
C LEU A 101 18.55 2.31 -8.80
N ASN A 102 17.43 2.22 -9.52
CA ASN A 102 17.49 2.27 -10.97
C ASN A 102 18.08 3.63 -11.36
N LYS A 103 19.42 3.73 -11.32
CA LYS A 103 20.14 4.40 -12.39
C LYS A 103 19.90 3.57 -13.66
N HIS A 104 18.69 3.69 -14.22
CA HIS A 104 18.64 3.80 -15.66
C HIS A 104 19.70 4.85 -16.03
N PRO A 105 20.39 4.71 -17.17
CA PRO A 105 21.02 5.86 -17.79
C PRO A 105 20.01 7.02 -17.82
N VAL A 106 20.46 8.22 -18.21
CA VAL A 106 19.52 9.10 -18.90
C VAL A 106 19.24 8.44 -20.25
N GLU A 107 18.40 7.39 -20.24
CA GLU A 107 17.54 7.05 -21.33
C GLU A 107 16.95 8.38 -21.75
N LYS A 108 17.32 8.84 -22.95
CA LYS A 108 16.45 9.72 -23.72
C LYS A 108 15.10 9.04 -23.64
N LYS A 109 14.20 9.56 -22.81
CA LYS A 109 12.96 8.90 -22.42
C LYS A 109 12.20 8.61 -23.70
N GLU A 110 12.38 7.39 -24.23
CA GLU A 110 11.92 7.10 -25.58
C GLU A 110 10.43 7.29 -25.54
N SER A 111 9.95 8.24 -26.35
CA SER A 111 8.58 8.72 -26.25
C SER A 111 7.67 7.60 -26.68
N LYS A 112 7.23 6.79 -25.70
CA LYS A 112 6.45 5.57 -25.89
C LYS A 112 5.29 5.90 -26.82
N CYS A 113 5.41 5.46 -28.07
CA CYS A 113 4.47 5.80 -29.13
C CYS A 113 3.20 4.98 -28.94
N ALA A 114 2.30 5.48 -28.10
CA ALA A 114 1.08 4.81 -27.71
C ALA A 114 -0.08 5.81 -27.56
N ALA A 115 -1.28 5.35 -27.87
CA ALA A 115 -2.52 6.07 -27.62
C ALA A 115 -3.61 5.10 -27.16
N HIS A 116 -4.46 5.57 -26.27
CA HIS A 116 -5.73 4.98 -25.92
C HIS A 116 -6.75 6.10 -25.90
N VAL A 117 -7.74 6.09 -26.77
CA VAL A 117 -8.78 7.12 -26.86
C VAL A 117 -10.14 6.48 -26.68
N THR A 118 -11.02 7.14 -25.94
CA THR A 118 -12.31 6.58 -25.49
C THR A 118 -13.46 7.15 -26.30
N GLY A 119 -14.59 6.44 -26.36
CA GLY A 119 -15.71 6.81 -27.23
C GLY A 119 -16.27 8.20 -26.89
N LYS A 120 -16.35 9.09 -27.88
CA LYS A 120 -16.92 10.44 -27.74
C LYS A 120 -18.17 10.56 -28.61
N GLU A 121 -19.25 11.05 -28.01
CA GLU A 121 -20.53 11.17 -28.69
C GLU A 121 -20.43 12.09 -29.93
N GLY A 122 -21.06 11.66 -31.02
CA GLY A 122 -21.00 12.34 -32.31
C GLY A 122 -22.05 11.82 -33.28
N SER A 123 -22.35 12.61 -34.30
CA SER A 123 -23.44 12.36 -35.26
C SER A 123 -22.99 11.91 -36.65
N THR A 124 -21.68 11.88 -36.92
CA THR A 124 -21.11 11.60 -38.25
C THR A 124 -19.95 10.62 -38.17
N LEU A 125 -19.66 9.91 -39.27
CA LEU A 125 -18.48 9.04 -39.40
C LEU A 125 -17.25 9.83 -39.92
N PRO A 126 -16.01 9.38 -39.66
CA PRO A 126 -15.63 8.31 -38.72
C PRO A 126 -15.92 8.69 -37.26
N LEU A 127 -15.91 7.68 -36.37
CA LEU A 127 -16.20 7.87 -34.96
C LEU A 127 -15.28 8.93 -34.34
N ALA A 128 -15.86 9.77 -33.48
CA ALA A 128 -15.11 10.70 -32.66
C ALA A 128 -14.63 10.01 -31.37
N TRP A 129 -13.52 10.50 -30.86
CA TRP A 129 -12.85 9.98 -29.67
C TRP A 129 -12.48 11.12 -28.72
N GLU A 130 -12.39 10.78 -27.44
CA GLU A 130 -11.85 11.59 -26.36
C GLU A 130 -10.42 11.15 -26.08
N GLU A 131 -9.49 12.11 -26.07
CA GLU A 131 -8.05 11.89 -26.11
C GLU A 131 -7.32 12.36 -24.84
N THR A 132 -7.98 13.16 -23.99
CA THR A 132 -7.36 13.85 -22.85
C THR A 132 -7.92 13.40 -21.50
N PHE A 133 -9.23 13.17 -21.40
CA PHE A 133 -9.91 12.97 -20.11
C PHE A 133 -10.25 11.50 -19.81
N GLY A 134 -10.47 11.20 -18.53
CA GLY A 134 -10.82 9.86 -18.06
C GLY A 134 -9.65 8.88 -18.22
N ARG A 135 -9.90 7.74 -18.89
CA ARG A 135 -8.85 6.74 -19.21
C ARG A 135 -8.08 7.04 -20.49
N ALA A 136 -8.42 8.11 -21.20
CA ALA A 136 -7.76 8.45 -22.46
C ALA A 136 -6.35 9.02 -22.27
N PHE A 137 -5.45 8.73 -23.20
CA PHE A 137 -4.14 9.38 -23.31
C PHE A 137 -3.58 9.27 -24.74
N THR A 138 -2.69 10.20 -25.07
CA THR A 138 -1.83 10.12 -26.26
C THR A 138 -0.38 10.42 -25.90
N SER A 139 0.56 9.62 -26.38
CA SER A 139 2.01 9.81 -26.20
C SER A 139 2.74 9.41 -27.48
N GLY A 140 3.50 10.31 -28.09
CA GLY A 140 4.17 10.07 -29.38
C GLY A 140 3.25 9.81 -30.58
N ILE A 141 1.93 9.76 -30.39
CA ILE A 141 0.85 9.66 -31.39
C ILE A 141 0.01 10.94 -31.28
N GLN A 142 -0.40 11.52 -32.41
CA GLN A 142 -1.27 12.70 -32.40
C GLN A 142 -2.72 12.29 -32.66
N TYR A 143 -3.68 12.97 -32.03
CA TYR A 143 -5.09 12.87 -32.40
C TYR A 143 -5.48 14.10 -33.25
N LYS A 144 -6.03 13.86 -34.44
CA LYS A 144 -6.43 14.94 -35.37
C LYS A 144 -7.56 14.48 -36.27
N ASN A 145 -8.57 15.34 -36.48
CA ASN A 145 -9.70 15.08 -37.38
C ASN A 145 -10.37 13.71 -37.14
N ARG A 146 -10.48 13.30 -35.87
CA ARG A 146 -11.01 12.00 -35.40
C ARG A 146 -10.17 10.76 -35.71
N GLY A 147 -8.96 10.93 -36.22
CA GLY A 147 -8.00 9.85 -36.43
C GLY A 147 -6.78 9.94 -35.55
N LEU A 148 -6.10 8.80 -35.36
CA LEU A 148 -4.79 8.72 -34.71
C LEU A 148 -3.70 8.77 -35.78
N VAL A 149 -2.86 9.80 -35.73
CA VAL A 149 -1.77 10.08 -36.67
C VAL A 149 -0.47 9.52 -36.11
N VAL A 150 0.15 8.64 -36.89
CA VAL A 150 1.43 7.99 -36.57
C VAL A 150 2.58 8.96 -36.83
N ASN A 151 3.36 9.30 -35.79
CA ASN A 151 4.52 10.18 -35.95
C ASN A 151 5.83 9.44 -36.24
N GLN A 152 5.92 8.16 -35.89
CA GLN A 152 7.12 7.33 -36.12
C GLN A 152 6.77 6.08 -36.93
N THR A 153 7.56 5.79 -37.96
CA THR A 153 7.46 4.49 -38.65
C THR A 153 7.84 3.35 -37.69
N GLY A 154 7.15 2.20 -37.80
CA GLY A 154 7.44 1.00 -37.02
C GLY A 154 6.31 -0.03 -37.02
N LEU A 155 6.52 -1.12 -36.28
CA LEU A 155 5.51 -2.13 -36.03
C LEU A 155 4.64 -1.71 -34.85
N TYR A 156 3.32 -1.71 -35.02
CA TYR A 156 2.35 -1.30 -34.01
C TYR A 156 1.33 -2.41 -33.77
N PHE A 157 1.00 -2.65 -32.50
CA PHE A 157 -0.24 -3.34 -32.15
C PHE A 157 -1.37 -2.32 -32.15
N LEU A 158 -2.36 -2.54 -33.01
CA LEU A 158 -3.53 -1.70 -33.21
C LEU A 158 -4.74 -2.44 -32.66
N TYR A 159 -5.55 -1.81 -31.82
CA TYR A 159 -6.73 -2.42 -31.20
C TYR A 159 -7.91 -1.46 -31.11
N THR A 160 -9.11 -2.01 -31.12
CA THR A 160 -10.36 -1.26 -31.02
C THR A 160 -11.47 -2.13 -30.47
N SER A 161 -12.38 -1.51 -29.75
CA SER A 161 -13.50 -2.10 -29.06
C SER A 161 -14.71 -1.21 -29.31
N ILE A 162 -15.81 -1.79 -29.79
CA ILE A 162 -17.08 -1.10 -29.98
C ILE A 162 -18.18 -1.91 -29.29
N TYR A 163 -18.97 -1.26 -28.44
CA TYR A 163 -20.17 -1.85 -27.88
C TYR A 163 -21.44 -1.30 -28.53
N PHE A 164 -22.06 -2.15 -29.35
CA PHE A 164 -23.37 -1.90 -29.95
C PHE A 164 -24.48 -2.28 -28.98
N ARG A 165 -25.56 -1.50 -28.93
CA ARG A 165 -26.76 -1.77 -28.14
C ARG A 165 -27.99 -1.09 -28.72
N SER A 166 -29.16 -1.69 -28.51
CA SER A 166 -30.45 -1.02 -28.73
C SER A 166 -31.54 -1.60 -27.83
N THR A 167 -32.60 -0.85 -27.63
CA THR A 167 -33.84 -1.31 -27.01
C THR A 167 -34.76 -2.05 -27.98
N SER A 168 -34.53 -1.93 -29.28
CA SER A 168 -35.29 -2.60 -30.33
C SER A 168 -34.38 -3.40 -31.27
N CYS A 169 -34.82 -4.61 -31.63
CA CYS A 169 -34.14 -5.44 -32.63
C CYS A 169 -34.59 -5.06 -34.04
N GLN A 170 -33.76 -4.27 -34.74
CA GLN A 170 -33.79 -4.14 -36.19
C GLN A 170 -32.54 -4.88 -36.70
N SER A 171 -32.69 -6.10 -37.23
CA SER A 171 -31.56 -6.97 -37.61
C SER A 171 -30.87 -6.53 -38.92
N LYS A 172 -30.30 -5.32 -38.92
CA LYS A 172 -29.45 -4.73 -39.97
C LYS A 172 -27.99 -5.16 -39.76
N GLU A 173 -27.11 -5.11 -40.75
CA GLU A 173 -25.68 -5.42 -40.54
C GLU A 173 -25.04 -4.56 -39.42
N LEU A 174 -24.38 -5.19 -38.45
CA LEU A 174 -23.41 -4.51 -37.58
C LEU A 174 -22.03 -4.64 -38.19
N SER A 175 -21.42 -3.52 -38.59
CA SER A 175 -20.04 -3.50 -39.05
C SER A 175 -19.17 -2.66 -38.13
N HIS A 176 -17.92 -3.08 -37.97
CA HIS A 176 -16.88 -2.40 -37.23
C HIS A 176 -15.61 -2.50 -38.07
N THR A 177 -15.10 -1.37 -38.55
CA THR A 177 -14.03 -1.32 -39.55
C THR A 177 -12.95 -0.34 -39.12
N VAL A 178 -11.70 -0.80 -39.07
CA VAL A 178 -10.51 0.05 -38.91
C VAL A 178 -9.85 0.21 -40.27
N PHE A 179 -9.53 1.45 -40.63
CA PHE A 179 -8.90 1.77 -41.91
C PHE A 179 -7.84 2.86 -41.72
N LYS A 180 -6.91 2.95 -42.68
CA LYS A 180 -5.90 4.00 -42.73
C LYS A 180 -6.01 4.86 -43.98
N LYS A 181 -5.60 6.12 -43.85
CA LYS A 181 -5.32 7.04 -44.96
C LYS A 181 -3.85 7.43 -44.92
N SER A 182 -3.25 7.64 -46.09
CA SER A 182 -1.87 8.08 -46.27
C SER A 182 -1.79 9.05 -47.44
N LYS A 183 -0.86 10.03 -47.42
CA LYS A 183 -0.58 10.86 -48.61
C LYS A 183 -0.08 10.03 -49.80
N ARG A 184 0.45 8.82 -49.55
CA ARG A 184 1.00 7.92 -50.58
C ARG A 184 -0.04 7.14 -51.37
N TYR A 185 -1.29 7.07 -50.88
CA TYR A 185 -2.36 6.31 -51.52
C TYR A 185 -3.68 7.07 -51.40
N PRO A 186 -4.36 7.44 -52.51
CA PRO A 186 -5.52 8.32 -52.47
C PRO A 186 -6.80 7.69 -51.90
N GLY A 187 -6.82 6.37 -51.67
CA GLY A 187 -7.96 5.64 -51.12
C GLY A 187 -7.87 5.34 -49.62
N GLU A 188 -8.98 4.84 -49.07
CA GLU A 188 -9.02 4.24 -47.73
C GLU A 188 -8.55 2.79 -47.79
N LEU A 189 -7.57 2.42 -46.95
CA LEU A 189 -7.13 1.03 -46.83
C LEU A 189 -7.64 0.42 -45.53
N THR A 190 -8.60 -0.50 -45.64
CA THR A 190 -9.09 -1.30 -44.51
C THR A 190 -7.97 -2.17 -43.94
N LEU A 191 -7.75 -2.07 -42.63
CA LEU A 191 -6.80 -2.87 -41.87
C LEU A 191 -7.47 -4.05 -41.16
N MET A 192 -8.64 -3.81 -40.57
CA MET A 192 -9.41 -4.81 -39.83
C MET A 192 -10.90 -4.55 -40.03
N LYS A 193 -11.70 -5.60 -40.17
CA LYS A 193 -13.17 -5.49 -40.25
C LYS A 193 -13.82 -6.68 -39.56
N ASN A 194 -14.85 -6.42 -38.76
CA ASN A 194 -15.81 -7.40 -38.27
C ASN A 194 -17.21 -7.05 -38.78
N THR A 195 -18.02 -8.08 -39.07
CA THR A 195 -19.42 -7.97 -39.49
C THR A 195 -20.27 -9.01 -38.80
N GLU A 196 -21.33 -8.58 -38.12
CA GLU A 196 -22.27 -9.44 -37.41
C GLU A 196 -23.68 -9.27 -37.99
N TYR A 197 -24.34 -10.40 -38.24
CA TYR A 197 -25.73 -10.50 -38.72
C TYR A 197 -26.53 -11.32 -37.72
N GLN A 198 -27.86 -11.15 -37.68
CA GLN A 198 -28.78 -11.97 -36.86
C GLN A 198 -28.45 -11.98 -35.35
N TYR A 199 -27.84 -10.91 -34.83
CA TYR A 199 -27.37 -10.79 -33.44
C TYR A 199 -28.47 -10.59 -32.39
N CYS A 200 -29.73 -10.40 -32.81
CA CYS A 200 -30.87 -10.22 -31.91
C CYS A 200 -32.12 -10.91 -32.46
N THR A 201 -33.01 -11.28 -31.54
CA THR A 201 -34.36 -11.78 -31.84
C THR A 201 -35.42 -10.79 -31.35
N SER A 202 -36.66 -10.95 -31.80
CA SER A 202 -37.71 -9.93 -31.81
C SER A 202 -37.92 -9.17 -30.48
N ASN A 203 -38.06 -7.84 -30.61
CA ASN A 203 -38.45 -6.86 -29.58
C ASN A 203 -37.66 -6.83 -28.24
N ASN A 204 -36.60 -7.62 -28.09
CA ASN A 204 -35.76 -7.59 -26.91
C ASN A 204 -34.67 -6.52 -26.98
N LYS A 205 -34.32 -5.96 -25.81
CA LYS A 205 -33.09 -5.18 -25.65
C LYS A 205 -31.89 -6.09 -25.91
N TRP A 206 -30.90 -5.59 -26.64
CA TRP A 206 -29.71 -6.36 -26.97
C TRP A 206 -28.44 -5.51 -26.87
N GLY A 207 -27.31 -6.18 -26.71
CA GLY A 207 -25.99 -5.56 -26.79
C GLY A 207 -24.95 -6.55 -27.30
N ARG A 208 -24.04 -6.08 -28.15
CA ARG A 208 -22.97 -6.87 -28.77
C ARG A 208 -21.65 -6.13 -28.69
N HIS A 209 -20.58 -6.87 -28.51
CA HIS A 209 -19.24 -6.34 -28.40
C HIS A 209 -18.41 -6.78 -29.60
N SER A 210 -17.79 -5.83 -30.29
CA SER A 210 -16.94 -6.09 -31.45
C SER A 210 -15.53 -5.62 -31.13
N TYR A 211 -14.61 -6.56 -30.94
CA TYR A 211 -13.20 -6.29 -30.69
C TYR A 211 -12.38 -6.66 -31.94
N LEU A 212 -11.41 -5.81 -32.29
CA LEU A 212 -10.42 -6.08 -33.33
C LEU A 212 -9.04 -5.75 -32.77
N GLY A 213 -8.04 -6.59 -33.06
CA GLY A 213 -6.65 -6.32 -32.70
C GLY A 213 -5.67 -7.10 -33.56
N ALA A 214 -4.65 -6.42 -34.09
CA ALA A 214 -3.60 -7.03 -34.92
C ALA A 214 -2.34 -6.16 -35.00
N LEU A 215 -1.24 -6.75 -35.50
CA LEU A 215 0.02 -6.05 -35.77
C LEU A 215 0.04 -5.47 -37.18
N PHE A 216 0.46 -4.21 -37.32
CA PHE A 216 0.64 -3.54 -38.61
C PHE A 216 1.95 -2.76 -38.63
N ASN A 217 2.71 -2.86 -39.73
CA ASN A 217 3.80 -1.93 -40.00
C ASN A 217 3.19 -0.62 -40.52
N LEU A 218 3.30 0.44 -39.72
CA LEU A 218 2.73 1.75 -40.00
C LEU A 218 3.84 2.75 -40.27
N THR A 219 3.58 3.70 -41.15
CA THR A 219 4.55 4.73 -41.55
C THR A 219 4.14 6.11 -41.05
N THR A 220 5.14 6.98 -40.83
CA THR A 220 4.91 8.37 -40.41
C THR A 220 3.92 9.09 -41.34
N GLU A 221 3.05 9.90 -40.74
CA GLU A 221 1.89 10.59 -41.34
C GLU A 221 0.69 9.71 -41.73
N GLU A 222 0.73 8.39 -41.57
CA GLU A 222 -0.47 7.58 -41.73
C GLU A 222 -1.47 7.89 -40.60
N THR A 223 -2.74 8.07 -40.99
CA THR A 223 -3.82 8.36 -40.04
C THR A 223 -4.79 7.20 -40.01
N LEU A 224 -5.07 6.71 -38.80
CA LEU A 224 -5.91 5.56 -38.51
C LEU A 224 -7.29 6.03 -38.04
N TYR A 225 -8.34 5.38 -38.52
CA TYR A 225 -9.74 5.73 -38.25
C TYR A 225 -10.59 4.49 -38.00
N VAL A 226 -11.74 4.69 -37.37
CA VAL A 226 -12.74 3.64 -37.13
C VAL A 226 -14.11 4.06 -37.65
N ASN A 227 -14.71 3.20 -38.46
CA ASN A 227 -16.09 3.29 -38.93
C ASN A 227 -16.96 2.18 -38.34
N VAL A 228 -18.26 2.46 -38.23
CA VAL A 228 -19.30 1.51 -37.82
C VAL A 228 -20.49 1.61 -38.76
N SER A 229 -21.38 0.60 -38.80
CA SER A 229 -22.57 0.65 -39.67
C SER A 229 -23.63 1.67 -39.24
N ASP A 230 -23.88 1.82 -37.93
CA ASP A 230 -24.77 2.84 -37.39
C ASP A 230 -24.25 3.37 -36.05
N ILE A 231 -23.94 4.67 -36.01
CA ILE A 231 -23.45 5.36 -34.80
C ILE A 231 -24.51 5.37 -33.69
N LYS A 232 -25.80 5.41 -34.04
CA LYS A 232 -26.90 5.47 -33.05
C LYS A 232 -27.00 4.22 -32.19
N LEU A 233 -26.38 3.13 -32.63
CA LEU A 233 -26.29 1.86 -31.90
C LEU A 233 -25.05 1.81 -30.98
N VAL A 234 -24.09 2.72 -31.09
CA VAL A 234 -22.85 2.70 -30.30
C VAL A 234 -23.08 3.28 -28.91
N SER A 235 -22.54 2.61 -27.88
CA SER A 235 -22.44 3.16 -26.53
C SER A 235 -21.11 3.86 -26.32
N PHE A 236 -21.12 5.16 -26.06
CA PHE A 236 -19.91 5.96 -25.75
C PHE A 236 -19.46 5.83 -24.28
N ASP A 237 -19.46 4.60 -23.75
CA ASP A 237 -18.93 4.27 -22.42
C ASP A 237 -17.42 4.03 -22.55
N GLU A 238 -16.59 4.78 -21.80
CA GLU A 238 -15.12 4.69 -21.86
C GLU A 238 -14.59 3.27 -21.61
N SER A 239 -15.33 2.42 -20.89
CA SER A 239 -14.95 1.05 -20.57
C SER A 239 -15.33 0.03 -21.65
N ARG A 240 -16.12 0.43 -22.67
CA ARG A 240 -16.72 -0.47 -23.67
C ARG A 240 -16.49 -0.07 -25.13
N THR A 241 -16.17 1.21 -25.36
CA THR A 241 -15.91 1.75 -26.69
C THR A 241 -14.63 2.56 -26.62
N PHE A 242 -13.56 2.03 -27.19
CA PHE A 242 -12.22 2.61 -27.15
C PHE A 242 -11.39 2.17 -28.36
N PHE A 243 -10.41 2.99 -28.73
CA PHE A 243 -9.52 2.78 -29.86
C PHE A 243 -8.09 3.10 -29.43
N GLY A 244 -7.10 2.32 -29.85
CA GLY A 244 -5.73 2.59 -29.46
C GLY A 244 -4.69 1.81 -30.22
N LEU A 245 -3.44 2.18 -29.98
CA LEU A 245 -2.26 1.50 -30.51
C LEU A 245 -1.07 1.71 -29.60
N TYR A 246 -0.08 0.83 -29.71
CA TYR A 246 1.26 1.06 -29.20
C TYR A 246 2.31 0.49 -30.14
N LYS A 247 3.45 1.17 -30.24
CA LYS A 247 4.64 0.71 -30.97
C LYS A 247 5.29 -0.44 -30.20
N LEU A 248 5.76 -1.45 -30.92
CA LEU A 248 6.65 -2.50 -30.42
C LEU A 248 8.12 -2.06 -30.46
#